data_AF-A0A6M1MAT5-F1
#
_entry.id   AF-A0A6M1MAT5-F1
#
_cell.length_a   1.000
_cell.length_b   1.000
_cell.length_c   1.000
_cell.angle_alpha   90.00
_cell.angle_beta   90.00
_cell.angle_gamma   90.00
#
_symmetry.space_group_name_H-M   'P 1'
#
loop_
_entity.id
_entity.type
_entity.pdbx_description
1 polymer ?
#
loop_
_entity_poly.entity_id
_entity_poly.type
_entity_poly.pdbx_seq_one_letter_code
_entity_poly.pdbx_strand_id
1 'polypeptide(L)'
;MVQCRAHRSARSVPRLVALGIIVTAAVAVAVALLRPPALRAQQDESYCRPPLKFAAGACVAQCPAGYEDRGRVCVFRSLSR
;
A
#
# COMPACT_ATOMS: atom_id res chain seq x y z
N MET A 1 -1.10 -26.78 48.28
CA MET A 1 -0.85 -25.65 47.36
C MET A 1 -0.64 -26.15 45.92
N VAL A 2 -1.68 -26.61 45.20
CA VAL A 2 -1.54 -27.07 43.79
C VAL A 2 -2.79 -26.74 42.96
N GLN A 3 -3.29 -25.51 43.03
CA GLN A 3 -4.47 -25.11 42.25
C GLN A 3 -4.36 -23.71 41.59
N CYS A 4 -3.15 -23.18 41.41
CA CYS A 4 -2.93 -21.85 40.79
C CYS A 4 -2.37 -21.85 39.36
N ARG A 5 -2.10 -23.00 38.73
CA ARG A 5 -1.47 -23.05 37.38
C ARG A 5 -2.46 -23.28 36.22
N ALA A 6 -3.52 -24.06 36.39
CA ALA A 6 -4.43 -24.44 35.30
C ALA A 6 -5.39 -23.31 34.85
N HIS A 7 -5.95 -22.53 35.79
CA HIS A 7 -6.85 -21.41 35.47
C HIS A 7 -6.15 -20.20 34.84
N ARG A 8 -4.83 -20.09 35.01
CA ARG A 8 -4.03 -18.98 34.45
C ARG A 8 -3.78 -19.18 32.94
N SER A 9 -3.83 -20.43 32.47
CA SER A 9 -3.60 -20.83 31.08
C SER A 9 -4.83 -20.62 30.17
N ALA A 10 -6.05 -20.82 30.68
CA ALA A 10 -7.28 -20.64 29.89
C ALA A 10 -7.65 -19.16 29.67
N ARG A 11 -7.27 -18.26 30.60
CA ARG A 11 -7.41 -16.80 30.44
C ARG A 11 -6.29 -16.17 29.62
N SER A 12 -5.16 -16.85 29.44
CA SER A 12 -4.05 -16.34 28.63
C SER A 12 -4.24 -16.63 27.15
N VAL A 13 -4.91 -17.72 26.74
CA VAL A 13 -5.23 -17.97 25.32
C VAL A 13 -5.99 -16.81 24.66
N PRO A 14 -7.12 -16.30 25.21
CA PRO A 14 -7.83 -15.18 24.57
C PRO A 14 -7.01 -13.89 24.60
N ARG A 15 -6.14 -13.71 25.60
CA ARG A 15 -5.23 -12.55 25.69
C ARG A 15 -4.11 -12.63 24.65
N LEU A 16 -3.57 -13.82 24.40
CA LEU A 16 -2.54 -14.05 23.39
C LEU A 16 -3.10 -13.88 21.98
N VAL A 17 -4.32 -14.37 21.74
CA VAL A 17 -5.03 -14.16 20.46
C VAL A 17 -5.33 -12.68 20.24
N ALA A 18 -5.86 -11.98 21.26
CA ALA A 18 -6.11 -10.54 21.17
C ALA A 18 -4.82 -9.73 20.95
N LEU A 19 -3.73 -10.06 21.64
CA LEU A 19 -2.42 -9.44 21.43
C LEU A 19 -1.92 -9.68 20.00
N GLY A 20 -2.06 -10.90 19.48
CA GLY A 20 -1.70 -11.24 18.10
C GLY A 20 -2.41 -10.35 17.10
N ILE A 21 -3.74 -10.21 17.25
CA ILE A 21 -4.57 -9.36 16.38
C ILE A 21 -4.10 -7.90 16.43
N ILE A 22 -3.89 -7.35 17.63
CA ILE A 22 -3.44 -5.96 17.84
C ILE A 22 -2.07 -5.74 17.16
N VAL A 23 -1.13 -6.66 17.34
CA VAL A 23 0.20 -6.58 16.72
C VAL A 23 0.08 -6.62 15.20
N THR A 24 -0.69 -7.55 14.63
CA THR A 24 -0.89 -7.61 13.18
C THR A 24 -1.53 -6.34 12.61
N ALA A 25 -2.53 -5.77 13.31
CA ALA A 25 -3.17 -4.53 12.90
C ALA A 25 -2.18 -3.35 12.94
N ALA A 26 -1.38 -3.23 14.00
CA ALA A 26 -0.37 -2.19 14.13
C ALA A 26 0.69 -2.27 13.02
N VAL A 27 1.15 -3.49 12.69
CA VAL A 27 2.09 -3.72 11.57
C VAL A 27 1.45 -3.34 10.24
N ALA A 28 0.19 -3.73 9.99
CA ALA A 28 -0.50 -3.39 8.75
C ALA A 28 -0.65 -1.86 8.58
N VAL A 29 -0.97 -1.14 9.66
CA VAL A 29 -1.04 0.34 9.65
C VAL A 29 0.33 0.94 9.41
N ALA A 30 1.38 0.47 10.10
CA ALA A 30 2.74 0.95 9.89
C ALA A 30 3.20 0.75 8.43
N VAL A 31 2.94 -0.42 7.84
CA VAL A 31 3.23 -0.69 6.43
C VAL A 31 2.42 0.21 5.50
N ALA A 32 1.15 0.51 5.82
CA ALA A 32 0.33 1.43 5.05
C ALA A 32 0.86 2.88 5.09
N LEU A 33 1.45 3.30 6.22
CA LEU A 33 2.08 4.61 6.37
C LEU A 33 3.44 4.68 5.65
N LEU A 34 4.19 3.57 5.58
CA LEU A 34 5.46 3.49 4.85
C LEU A 34 5.27 3.31 3.34
N ARG A 35 4.12 2.79 2.90
CA ARG A 35 3.82 2.67 1.47
C ARG A 35 3.54 4.06 0.90
N PRO A 36 4.24 4.48 -0.18
CA PRO A 36 3.88 5.70 -0.87
C PRO A 36 2.42 5.57 -1.33
N PRO A 37 1.57 6.60 -1.13
CA PRO A 37 0.17 6.58 -1.50
C PRO A 37 0.03 6.66 -3.03
N ALA A 38 0.42 5.60 -3.75
CA ALA A 38 0.39 5.53 -5.20
C ALA A 38 -1.03 5.61 -5.78
N LEU A 39 -2.06 5.41 -4.94
CA LEU A 39 -3.46 5.32 -5.35
C LEU A 39 -4.30 6.58 -5.10
N ARG A 40 -3.78 7.60 -4.39
CA ARG A 40 -4.56 8.82 -4.07
C ARG A 40 -4.32 10.00 -5.03
N ALA A 41 -3.29 9.93 -5.87
CA ALA A 41 -3.01 10.96 -6.88
C ALA A 41 -3.84 10.78 -8.17
N GLN A 42 -4.70 9.75 -8.25
CA GLN A 42 -5.46 9.37 -9.46
C GLN A 42 -6.85 10.02 -9.58
N GLN A 43 -7.25 10.90 -8.65
CA GLN A 43 -8.62 11.44 -8.61
C GLN A 43 -8.78 12.84 -9.24
N ASP A 44 -7.72 13.44 -9.80
CA ASP A 44 -7.81 14.72 -10.52
C ASP A 44 -7.78 14.45 -12.03
N GLU A 45 -8.96 14.08 -12.55
CA GLU A 45 -9.22 13.36 -13.79
C GLU A 45 -8.94 14.13 -15.09
N SER A 46 -8.15 15.21 -15.08
CA SER A 46 -7.80 15.93 -16.32
C SER A 46 -6.37 16.43 -16.43
N TYR A 47 -5.61 16.53 -15.35
CA TYR A 47 -4.19 16.88 -15.40
C TYR A 47 -3.43 16.26 -14.23
N CYS A 48 -2.51 15.33 -14.51
CA CYS A 48 -1.57 14.87 -13.49
C CYS A 48 -0.84 16.09 -12.88
N ARG A 49 -0.87 16.21 -11.55
CA ARG A 49 -0.15 17.27 -10.85
C ARG A 49 1.35 17.15 -11.15
N PRO A 50 2.02 18.23 -11.60
CA PRO A 50 3.49 18.20 -11.75
C PRO A 50 4.14 17.72 -10.43
N PRO A 51 5.15 16.82 -10.43
CA PRO A 51 5.98 16.32 -11.54
C PRO A 51 5.51 14.98 -12.17
N LEU A 52 4.28 14.53 -11.91
CA LEU A 52 3.81 13.24 -12.40
C LEU A 52 3.44 13.29 -13.90
N LYS A 53 3.71 12.18 -14.60
CA LYS A 53 3.42 11.93 -16.02
C LYS A 53 2.15 11.07 -16.13
N PHE A 54 1.34 11.29 -17.14
CA PHE A 54 0.18 10.43 -17.39
C PHE A 54 0.55 9.19 -18.21
N ALA A 55 0.27 7.98 -17.71
CA ALA A 55 0.52 6.71 -18.37
C ALA A 55 -0.68 5.76 -18.17
N ALA A 56 -1.33 5.33 -19.25
CA ALA A 56 -2.38 4.30 -19.23
C ALA A 56 -3.51 4.52 -18.19
N GLY A 57 -3.97 5.77 -18.02
CA GLY A 57 -5.03 6.09 -17.05
C GLY A 57 -4.55 6.26 -15.60
N ALA A 58 -3.23 6.26 -15.38
CA ALA A 58 -2.62 6.50 -14.08
C ALA A 58 -1.57 7.62 -14.16
N CYS A 59 -1.35 8.33 -13.05
CA CYS A 59 -0.25 9.29 -12.92
C CYS A 59 0.97 8.59 -12.32
N VAL A 60 2.09 8.57 -13.05
CA VAL A 60 3.34 7.91 -12.67
C VAL A 60 4.49 8.91 -12.58
N ALA A 61 5.45 8.71 -11.67
CA ALA A 61 6.61 9.59 -11.57
C ALA A 61 7.62 9.38 -12.73
N GLN A 62 7.70 8.15 -13.24
CA GLN A 62 8.57 7.77 -14.35
C GLN A 62 7.83 6.79 -15.27
N CYS A 63 8.07 6.87 -16.58
CA CYS A 63 7.44 5.97 -17.55
C CYS A 63 7.90 4.52 -17.34
N PRO A 64 6.97 3.55 -17.26
CA PRO A 64 7.31 2.13 -17.14
C PRO A 64 7.88 1.55 -18.44
N ALA A 65 8.52 0.38 -18.37
CA ALA A 65 9.08 -0.31 -19.53
C ALA A 65 8.03 -0.51 -20.64
N GLY A 66 8.41 -0.21 -21.88
CA GLY A 66 7.51 -0.27 -23.03
C GLY A 66 6.75 1.03 -23.32
N TYR A 67 6.79 2.01 -22.41
CA TYR A 67 6.30 3.35 -22.67
C TYR A 67 7.47 4.31 -22.98
N GLU A 68 7.23 5.23 -23.91
CA GLU A 68 8.14 6.31 -24.28
C GLU A 68 7.72 7.60 -23.59
N ASP A 69 8.67 8.32 -23.01
CA ASP A 69 8.43 9.60 -22.33
C ASP A 69 8.34 10.74 -23.35
N ARG A 70 7.16 11.37 -23.45
CA ARG A 70 6.91 12.54 -24.31
C ARG A 70 6.72 13.82 -23.50
N GLY A 71 7.37 13.91 -22.34
CA GLY A 71 7.42 15.12 -21.53
C GLY A 71 6.35 15.14 -20.44
N ARG A 72 5.05 15.16 -20.74
CA ARG A 72 3.98 15.12 -19.70
C ARG A 72 3.16 13.84 -19.71
N VAL A 73 3.36 13.02 -20.73
CA VAL A 73 2.63 11.78 -20.96
C VAL A 73 3.62 10.69 -21.35
N CYS A 74 3.31 9.47 -20.96
CA CYS A 74 4.00 8.27 -21.39
C CYS A 74 3.13 7.60 -22.45
N VAL A 75 3.65 7.45 -23.67
CA VAL A 75 2.94 6.81 -24.79
C VAL A 75 3.47 5.40 -24.99
N PHE A 76 2.60 4.45 -25.32
CA PHE A 76 3.05 3.08 -25.54
C PHE A 76 3.83 2.98 -26.87
N ARG A 77 5.04 2.43 -26.83
CA ARG A 77 5.97 2.42 -27.97
C ARG A 77 5.42 1.68 -29.20
N SER A 78 4.53 0.71 -29.02
CA SER A 78 3.90 0.00 -30.15
C SER A 78 2.77 0.79 -30.81
N LEU A 79 2.18 1.77 -30.12
CA LEU A 79 1.17 2.67 -30.70
C LEU A 79 1.81 3.87 -31.41
N SER A 80 3.11 4.08 -31.23
CA SER A 80 3.89 5.16 -31.86
C SER A 80 4.55 4.76 -33.19
N ARG A 81 4.15 3.62 -33.79
CA ARG A 81 4.74 3.09 -35.04
C ARG A 81 3.71 2.95 -36.15
#